data_AF-A0A379CCX0-F1
#
_entry.id   AF-A0A379CCX0-F1
#
_cell.length_a   1.000
_cell.length_b   1.000
_cell.length_c   1.000
_cell.angle_alpha   90.00
_cell.angle_beta   90.00
_cell.angle_gamma   90.00
#
_symmetry.space_group_name_H-M   'P 1'
#
loop_
_entity.id
_entity.type
_entity.pdbx_description
1 polymer ?
#
loop_
_entity_poly.entity_id
_entity_poly.type
_entity_poly.pdbx_seq_one_letter_code
_entity_poly.pdbx_strand_id
1 'polypeptide(L)'
;MVFHSDKFIFDGKTSSSEGIALIDTSSNDVLMDYGIPFSNKIRVENSFGGNPFYTYEDSPPDTITLEFCLLENDSTGAIWTEEQEERILNWLVQDKFCEFQSMDYPDLYFYLIATKVKKKRNHELRGILEIEFQPYYKHPIKK
;
A
#
# COMPACT_ATOMS: atom_id res chain seq x y z
N MET A 1 -2.24 -1.41 -6.91
CA MET A 1 -0.83 -1.86 -6.89
C MET A 1 -0.81 -3.27 -6.33
N VAL A 2 -0.12 -4.19 -6.98
CA VAL A 2 -0.08 -5.61 -6.59
C VAL A 2 1.37 -6.05 -6.40
N PHE A 3 1.57 -6.95 -5.44
CA PHE A 3 2.84 -7.59 -5.12
C PHE A 3 2.66 -9.10 -5.14
N HIS A 4 3.65 -9.83 -5.66
CA HIS A 4 3.63 -11.28 -5.74
C HIS A 4 4.12 -11.94 -4.46
N SER A 5 5.09 -11.32 -3.79
CA SER A 5 5.57 -11.81 -2.52
C SER A 5 4.58 -11.47 -1.41
N ASP A 6 4.33 -12.47 -0.59
CA ASP A 6 3.61 -12.38 0.67
C ASP A 6 4.41 -11.65 1.77
N LYS A 7 5.72 -11.47 1.57
CA LYS A 7 6.65 -10.91 2.54
C LYS A 7 7.00 -9.48 2.23
N PHE A 8 7.06 -8.67 3.29
CA PHE A 8 7.42 -7.27 3.21
C PHE A 8 8.13 -6.81 4.49
N ILE A 9 8.73 -5.64 4.41
CA ILE A 9 9.26 -4.88 5.54
C ILE A 9 8.45 -3.58 5.65
N PHE A 10 8.02 -3.24 6.86
CA PHE A 10 7.36 -1.98 7.17
C PHE A 10 7.99 -1.32 8.39
N ASP A 11 8.49 -0.10 8.21
CA ASP A 11 9.22 0.69 9.21
C ASP A 11 10.34 -0.11 9.91
N GLY A 12 11.09 -0.88 9.12
CA GLY A 12 12.21 -1.71 9.60
C GLY A 12 11.83 -3.06 10.23
N LYS A 13 10.54 -3.38 10.36
CA LYS A 13 10.08 -4.69 10.86
C LYS A 13 9.63 -5.59 9.72
N THR A 14 9.93 -6.88 9.81
CA THR A 14 9.50 -7.89 8.82
C THR A 14 8.07 -8.36 9.07
N SER A 15 7.31 -8.59 8.01
CA SER A 15 5.94 -9.13 8.11
C SER A 15 5.91 -10.50 8.81
N SER A 16 6.91 -11.35 8.57
CA SER A 16 7.04 -12.66 9.21
C SER A 16 7.20 -12.58 10.74
N SER A 17 7.88 -11.55 11.28
CA SER A 17 7.99 -11.38 12.74
C SER A 17 6.68 -10.97 13.41
N GLU A 18 5.78 -10.36 12.64
CA GLU A 18 4.47 -9.92 13.11
C GLU A 18 3.36 -10.92 12.74
N GLY A 19 3.72 -12.01 12.05
CA GLY A 19 2.81 -13.09 11.66
C GLY A 19 1.78 -12.70 10.61
N ILE A 20 2.11 -11.74 9.73
CA ILE A 20 1.20 -11.30 8.67
C ILE A 20 1.82 -11.48 7.29
N ALA A 21 0.97 -11.76 6.32
CA ALA A 21 1.31 -11.85 4.91
C ALA A 21 0.53 -10.81 4.11
N LEU A 22 1.20 -10.27 3.09
CA LEU A 22 0.55 -9.53 2.03
C LEU A 22 -0.18 -10.53 1.12
N ILE A 23 -1.39 -10.21 0.75
CA ILE A 23 -2.20 -11.03 -0.16
C ILE A 23 -2.85 -10.14 -1.20
N ASP A 24 -3.39 -10.76 -2.22
CA ASP A 24 -4.27 -10.10 -3.18
C ASP A 24 -5.51 -10.96 -3.40
N THR A 25 -6.67 -10.42 -3.03
CA THR A 25 -7.97 -11.05 -3.27
C THR A 25 -8.69 -10.51 -4.50
N SER A 26 -8.11 -9.51 -5.15
CA SER A 26 -8.72 -8.70 -6.20
C SER A 26 -8.17 -8.95 -7.60
N SER A 27 -6.94 -9.45 -7.74
CA SER A 27 -6.37 -9.79 -9.05
C SER A 27 -6.82 -11.17 -9.54
N ASN A 28 -7.89 -11.17 -10.34
CA ASN A 28 -8.14 -12.24 -11.32
C ASN A 28 -7.55 -11.91 -12.70
N ASP A 29 -6.84 -10.78 -12.83
CA ASP A 29 -6.34 -10.28 -14.10
C ASP A 29 -4.88 -10.68 -14.37
N VAL A 30 -4.61 -10.98 -15.65
CA VAL A 30 -3.26 -11.25 -16.16
C VAL A 30 -2.39 -9.98 -16.13
N LEU A 31 -3.02 -8.80 -16.12
CA LEU A 31 -2.35 -7.50 -16.08
C LEU A 31 -2.52 -6.88 -14.70
N MET A 32 -1.42 -6.38 -14.14
CA MET A 32 -1.39 -5.74 -12.83
C MET A 32 -0.81 -4.34 -12.96
N ASP A 33 -1.36 -3.40 -12.18
CA ASP A 33 -0.83 -2.05 -12.09
C ASP A 33 0.57 -2.08 -11.47
N TYR A 34 1.57 -1.85 -12.31
CA TYR A 34 2.96 -1.73 -11.89
C TYR A 34 3.27 -0.29 -11.48
N GLY A 35 3.67 -0.12 -10.21
CA GLY A 35 4.05 1.18 -9.64
C GLY A 35 2.93 1.91 -8.92
N ILE A 36 3.21 3.16 -8.56
CA ILE A 36 2.28 4.02 -7.83
C ILE A 36 1.40 4.75 -8.87
N PRO A 37 0.07 4.57 -8.87
CA PRO A 37 -0.81 5.34 -9.74
C PRO A 37 -0.74 6.82 -9.38
N PHE A 38 -0.66 7.68 -10.40
CA PHE A 38 -0.77 9.11 -10.23
C PHE A 38 -1.35 9.76 -11.48
N SER A 39 -2.06 10.86 -11.27
CA SER A 39 -2.55 11.72 -12.35
C SER A 39 -2.07 13.15 -12.13
N ASN A 40 -1.48 13.77 -13.14
CA ASN A 40 -1.11 15.19 -13.11
C ASN A 40 -2.26 16.00 -13.73
N LYS A 41 -2.74 17.01 -13.02
CA LYS A 41 -3.64 18.01 -13.61
C LYS A 41 -2.82 19.00 -14.43
N ILE A 42 -3.28 19.30 -15.64
CA ILE A 42 -2.63 20.25 -16.54
C ILE A 42 -3.49 21.50 -16.63
N ARG A 43 -2.90 22.66 -16.33
CA ARG A 43 -3.53 23.95 -16.49
C ARG A 43 -3.08 24.59 -17.80
N VAL A 44 -4.02 25.18 -18.53
CA VAL A 44 -3.75 25.96 -19.73
C VAL A 44 -3.77 27.44 -19.36
N GLU A 45 -2.64 28.11 -19.57
CA GLU A 45 -2.53 29.55 -19.46
C GLU A 45 -2.41 30.14 -20.86
N ASN A 46 -3.18 31.18 -21.15
CA ASN A 46 -3.10 31.88 -22.42
C ASN A 46 -1.87 32.78 -22.41
N SER A 47 -0.94 32.57 -23.35
CA SER A 47 0.22 33.45 -23.54
C SER A 47 -0.10 34.61 -24.50
N PHE A 48 0.68 35.69 -24.39
CA PHE A 48 0.68 36.78 -25.37
C PHE A 48 1.09 36.23 -26.74
N GLY A 49 0.16 36.17 -27.70
CA GLY A 49 0.40 35.65 -29.05
C GLY A 49 -0.47 34.46 -29.48
N GLY A 50 -1.41 34.00 -28.63
CA GLY A 50 -2.43 33.02 -29.03
C GLY A 50 -2.01 31.55 -28.94
N ASN A 51 -0.77 31.26 -28.52
CA ASN A 51 -0.32 29.90 -28.24
C ASN A 51 -0.61 29.53 -26.78
N PRO A 52 -1.19 28.34 -26.50
CA PRO A 52 -1.41 27.87 -25.13
C PRO A 52 -0.08 27.51 -24.46
N PHE A 53 0.06 27.88 -23.19
CA PHE A 53 1.13 27.44 -22.31
C PHE A 53 0.56 26.43 -21.30
N TYR A 54 1.22 25.29 -21.12
CA TYR A 54 0.76 24.22 -20.24
C TYR A 54 1.63 24.17 -19.00
N THR A 55 1.01 24.24 -17.83
CA THR A 55 1.68 24.05 -16.53
C THR A 55 1.11 22.82 -15.83
N TYR A 56 1.97 22.12 -15.09
CA TYR A 56 1.52 21.05 -14.20
C TYR A 56 1.04 21.65 -12.88
N GLU A 57 -0.12 21.19 -12.41
CA GLU A 57 -0.52 21.37 -11.03
C GLU A 57 0.04 20.22 -10.20
N ASP A 58 0.69 20.55 -9.09
CA ASP A 58 1.16 19.55 -8.15
C ASP A 58 -0.02 18.82 -7.52
N SER A 59 -0.18 17.55 -7.88
CA SER A 59 -1.10 16.61 -7.26
C SER A 59 -0.31 15.54 -6.49
N PRO A 60 -0.80 15.11 -5.30
CA PRO A 60 -0.28 13.92 -4.66
C PRO A 60 -0.56 12.69 -5.56
N PRO A 61 0.22 11.60 -5.40
CA PRO A 61 -0.11 10.34 -6.05
C PRO A 61 -1.46 9.81 -5.55
N ASP A 62 -2.08 8.94 -6.34
CA ASP A 62 -3.33 8.29 -5.95
C ASP A 62 -3.06 7.31 -4.80
N THR A 63 -4.08 7.05 -3.99
CA THR A 63 -3.96 6.08 -2.89
C THR A 63 -3.82 4.66 -3.42
N ILE A 64 -3.14 3.82 -2.64
CA ILE A 64 -3.00 2.39 -2.93
C ILE A 64 -3.64 1.58 -1.82
N THR A 65 -4.19 0.42 -2.18
CA THR A 65 -4.79 -0.50 -1.22
C THR A 65 -3.92 -1.74 -1.12
N LEU A 66 -3.56 -2.11 0.11
CA LEU A 66 -2.84 -3.34 0.43
C LEU A 66 -3.71 -4.21 1.34
N GLU A 67 -3.69 -5.52 1.10
CA GLU A 67 -4.47 -6.49 1.86
C GLU A 67 -3.56 -7.41 2.67
N PHE A 68 -3.84 -7.53 3.96
CA PHE A 68 -3.03 -8.28 4.91
C PHE A 68 -3.81 -9.43 5.54
N CYS A 69 -3.22 -10.62 5.53
CA CYS A 69 -3.75 -11.80 6.21
C CYS A 69 -2.90 -12.10 7.43
N LEU A 70 -3.53 -12.35 8.58
CA LEU A 70 -2.86 -12.91 9.75
C LEU A 70 -2.62 -14.39 9.51
N LEU A 71 -1.44 -14.89 9.86
CA LEU A 71 -1.03 -16.27 9.65
C LEU A 71 -0.88 -17.03 10.98
N GLU A 72 -1.38 -18.26 11.02
CA GLU A 72 -1.11 -19.22 12.11
C GLU A 72 0.17 -20.01 11.83
N ASN A 73 0.44 -20.21 10.54
CA ASN A 73 1.65 -20.79 9.95
C ASN A 73 1.79 -20.26 8.52
N ASP A 74 2.86 -20.64 7.82
CA ASP A 74 3.21 -20.12 6.48
C ASP A 74 2.13 -20.29 5.39
N SER A 75 1.06 -21.06 5.64
CA SER A 75 0.03 -21.36 4.64
C SER A 75 -1.41 -21.15 5.10
N THR A 76 -1.65 -20.88 6.38
CA THR A 76 -3.00 -20.88 6.96
C THR A 76 -3.32 -19.55 7.62
N GLY A 77 -4.39 -18.91 7.15
CA GLY A 77 -4.90 -17.67 7.74
C GLY A 77 -5.45 -17.91 9.14
N ALA A 78 -4.95 -17.20 10.15
CA ALA A 78 -5.35 -17.33 11.55
C ALA A 78 -6.71 -16.67 11.85
N ILE A 79 -7.22 -16.98 13.04
CA ILE A 79 -8.35 -16.27 13.66
C ILE A 79 -7.80 -14.96 14.23
N TRP A 80 -8.43 -13.84 13.90
CA TRP A 80 -8.06 -12.55 14.46
C TRP A 80 -8.58 -12.42 15.89
N THR A 81 -7.67 -12.24 16.85
CA THR A 81 -8.02 -11.74 18.20
C THR A 81 -7.92 -10.22 18.25
N GLU A 82 -8.61 -9.60 19.21
CA GLU A 82 -8.53 -8.15 19.43
C GLU A 82 -7.08 -7.69 19.70
N GLU A 83 -6.34 -8.44 20.51
CA GLU A 83 -4.94 -8.14 20.85
C GLU A 83 -4.02 -8.16 19.60
N GLN A 84 -4.17 -9.19 18.75
CA GLN A 84 -3.39 -9.29 17.52
C GLN A 84 -3.73 -8.16 16.55
N GLU A 85 -5.02 -7.85 16.42
CA GLU A 85 -5.50 -6.78 15.56
C GLU A 85 -4.98 -5.41 16.02
N GLU A 86 -5.10 -5.10 17.31
CA GLU A 86 -4.58 -3.85 17.88
C GLU A 86 -3.08 -3.71 17.67
N ARG A 87 -2.31 -4.77 17.93
CA ARG A 87 -0.86 -4.79 17.70
C ARG A 87 -0.50 -4.49 16.24
N ILE A 88 -1.19 -5.13 15.29
CA ILE A 88 -0.93 -4.96 13.86
C ILE A 88 -1.34 -3.57 13.38
N LEU A 89 -2.49 -3.07 13.83
CA LEU A 89 -2.94 -1.72 13.50
C LEU A 89 -2.00 -0.66 14.06
N ASN A 90 -1.52 -0.80 15.30
CA ASN A 90 -0.54 0.13 15.88
C ASN A 90 0.79 0.14 15.11
N TRP A 91 1.14 -0.94 14.43
CA TRP A 91 2.33 -1.00 13.59
C TRP A 91 2.11 -0.41 12.19
N LEU A 92 0.99 -0.74 11.53
CA LEU A 92 0.71 -0.34 10.14
C LEU A 92 0.08 1.06 10.01
N VAL A 93 -0.58 1.53 11.06
CA VAL A 93 -1.35 2.80 11.09
C VAL A 93 -0.64 3.79 12.00
N GLN A 94 0.45 4.35 11.50
CA GLN A 94 1.23 5.37 12.21
C GLN A 94 0.95 6.77 11.67
N ASP A 95 1.08 7.79 12.53
CA ASP A 95 0.88 9.21 12.18
C ASP A 95 2.07 9.83 11.39
N LYS A 96 2.82 9.00 10.65
CA LYS A 96 3.96 9.41 9.83
C LYS A 96 4.04 8.55 8.56
N PHE A 97 4.75 9.06 7.56
CA PHE A 97 5.14 8.23 6.42
C PHE A 97 6.17 7.20 6.88
N CYS A 98 5.82 5.93 6.69
CA CYS A 98 6.64 4.77 7.02
C CYS A 98 7.22 4.17 5.75
N GLU A 99 8.43 3.62 5.88
CA GLU A 99 9.08 2.90 4.80
C GLU A 99 8.42 1.54 4.61
N PHE A 100 8.03 1.22 3.38
CA PHE A 100 7.52 -0.07 2.97
C PHE A 100 8.40 -0.64 1.86
N GLN A 101 8.70 -1.93 1.95
CA GLN A 101 9.47 -2.67 0.97
C GLN A 101 8.86 -4.04 0.76
N SER A 102 8.53 -4.37 -0.49
CA SER A 102 8.16 -5.73 -0.88
C SER A 102 9.41 -6.54 -1.20
N MET A 103 9.39 -7.84 -0.88
CA MET A 103 10.47 -8.75 -1.27
C MET A 103 10.52 -9.03 -2.78
N ASP A 104 9.50 -8.63 -3.54
CA ASP A 104 9.56 -8.64 -5.02
C ASP A 104 10.64 -7.70 -5.56
N TYR A 105 10.86 -6.58 -4.87
CA TYR A 105 11.75 -5.50 -5.29
C TYR A 105 12.59 -5.03 -4.10
N PRO A 106 13.61 -5.81 -3.68
CA PRO A 106 14.40 -5.53 -2.48
C PRO A 106 15.25 -4.26 -2.57
N ASP A 107 15.36 -3.64 -3.75
CA ASP A 107 16.06 -2.37 -3.95
C ASP A 107 15.11 -1.16 -3.95
N LEU A 108 13.78 -1.38 -3.92
CA LEU A 108 12.76 -0.34 -4.04
C LEU A 108 12.06 -0.08 -2.71
N TYR A 109 11.97 1.19 -2.35
CA TYR A 109 11.39 1.67 -1.12
C TYR A 109 10.22 2.61 -1.40
N PHE A 110 9.09 2.32 -0.75
CA PHE A 110 7.88 3.12 -0.79
C PHE A 110 7.75 3.86 0.56
N TYR A 111 7.21 5.07 0.53
CA TYR A 111 6.91 5.83 1.75
C TYR A 111 5.40 6.01 1.83
N LEU A 112 4.77 5.37 2.81
CA LEU A 112 3.33 5.20 2.89
C LEU A 112 2.80 5.69 4.24
N ILE A 113 1.64 6.34 4.24
CA ILE A 113 0.87 6.65 5.46
C ILE A 113 -0.54 6.08 5.32
N ALA A 114 -1.03 5.39 6.35
CA ALA A 114 -2.35 4.78 6.31
C ALA A 114 -3.45 5.86 6.37
N THR A 115 -4.41 5.80 5.46
CA THR A 115 -5.54 6.74 5.39
C THR A 115 -6.86 6.10 5.80
N LYS A 116 -6.99 4.78 5.61
CA LYS A 116 -8.23 4.06 5.87
C LYS A 116 -7.96 2.59 6.16
N VAL A 117 -8.73 2.03 7.09
CA VAL A 117 -8.70 0.60 7.42
C VAL A 117 -10.09 0.02 7.23
N LYS A 118 -10.16 -1.15 6.59
CA LYS A 118 -11.38 -1.93 6.45
C LYS A 118 -11.11 -3.37 6.87
N LYS A 119 -11.93 -3.85 7.81
CA LYS A 119 -11.85 -5.21 8.34
C LYS A 119 -12.80 -6.10 7.53
N LYS A 120 -12.27 -7.10 6.83
CA LYS A 120 -13.07 -8.14 6.16
C LYS A 120 -12.89 -9.45 6.93
N ARG A 121 -13.98 -10.02 7.44
CA ARG A 121 -13.97 -11.23 8.27
C ARG A 121 -15.09 -12.17 7.84
N ASN A 122 -14.88 -13.46 8.01
CA ASN A 122 -15.94 -14.46 7.98
C ASN A 122 -16.56 -14.65 9.38
N HIS A 123 -17.52 -15.58 9.51
CA HIS A 123 -18.17 -15.89 10.79
C HIS A 123 -17.24 -16.47 11.87
N GLU A 124 -16.06 -16.94 11.48
CA GLU A 124 -15.04 -17.50 12.37
C GLU A 124 -13.94 -16.48 12.72
N LEU A 125 -14.15 -15.19 12.39
CA LEU A 125 -13.17 -14.11 12.54
C LEU A 125 -11.84 -14.33 11.79
N ARG A 126 -11.83 -15.20 10.78
CA ARG A 126 -10.74 -15.30 9.80
C ARG A 126 -10.98 -14.29 8.69
N GLY A 127 -9.92 -13.72 8.14
CA GLY A 127 -10.02 -12.77 7.03
C GLY A 127 -8.84 -11.83 6.96
N ILE A 128 -9.09 -10.64 6.39
CA ILE A 128 -8.03 -9.77 5.89
C ILE A 128 -8.23 -8.33 6.37
N LEU A 129 -7.14 -7.62 6.62
CA LEU A 129 -7.15 -6.17 6.79
C LEU A 129 -6.87 -5.53 5.43
N GLU A 130 -7.82 -4.78 4.91
CA GLU A 130 -7.62 -3.93 3.74
C GLU A 130 -7.24 -2.53 4.26
N ILE A 131 -6.04 -2.07 3.94
CA ILE A 131 -5.55 -0.76 4.36
C ILE A 131 -5.23 0.07 3.12
N GLU A 132 -5.82 1.25 3.07
CA GLU A 132 -5.51 2.27 2.08
C GLU A 132 -4.34 3.11 2.59
N PHE A 133 -3.37 3.35 1.73
CA PHE A 133 -2.20 4.15 2.00
C PHE A 133 -2.11 5.31 1.00
N GLN A 134 -1.72 6.48 1.50
CA GLN A 134 -1.26 7.60 0.69
C GLN A 134 0.25 7.46 0.48
N PRO A 135 0.74 7.31 -0.76
CA PRO A 135 2.15 7.35 -1.04
C PRO A 135 2.68 8.79 -0.95
N TYR A 136 3.93 8.94 -0.51
CA TYR A 136 4.60 10.25 -0.48
C TYR A 136 5.10 10.66 -1.88
N TYR A 137 5.73 9.72 -2.58
CA TYR A 137 6.33 9.95 -3.91
C TYR A 137 5.49 9.27 -5.00
N LYS A 138 5.57 9.81 -6.21
CA LYS A 138 4.96 9.21 -7.43
C LYS A 138 5.73 8.00 -7.96
N HIS A 139 6.90 7.71 -7.39
CA HIS A 139 7.76 6.59 -7.75
C HIS A 139 8.46 6.05 -6.50
N PRO A 140 8.79 4.75 -6.45
CA PRO A 140 9.62 4.21 -5.38
C PRO A 140 11.04 4.81 -5.44
N ILE A 141 11.67 4.90 -4.27
CA ILE A 141 13.06 5.33 -4.13
C ILE A 141 13.96 4.10 -4.23
N LYS A 142 15.03 4.21 -5.01
CA LYS A 142 16.12 3.24 -5.03
C LYS A 142 17.21 3.68 -4.05
N LYS A 143 17.61 2.80 -3.14
CA LYS A 143 18.76 3.04 -2.24
C LYS A 143 20.00 2.27 -2.70
#